data_AF-A0A7C7SFJ7-F1
#
_entry.id   AF-A0A7C7SFJ7-F1
#
_cell.length_a   1.000
_cell.length_b   1.000
_cell.length_c   1.000
_cell.angle_alpha   90.00
_cell.angle_beta   90.00
_cell.angle_gamma   90.00
#
_symmetry.space_group_name_H-M   'P 1'
#
loop_
_entity.id
_entity.type
_entity.pdbx_description
1 polymer ?
#
loop_
_entity_poly.entity_id
_entity_poly.type
_entity_poly.pdbx_seq_one_letter_code
_entity_poly.pdbx_strand_id
1 'polypeptide(L)'
;MSATGSVVNHPAWSLGHLVLSCDQLAQFVGQGADLPDGSTELFKAGSTPATRAADYSSKEALLAALTTQHARVVEALTAVDQSTFSEPHPDEDTRKYFSTRGDMIIFLMVAHEMDHLGQIVAWRRAAGLGSATSA
;
A
#
# COMPACT_ATOMS: atom_id res chain seq x y z
N MET A 1 -26.92 -19.10 2.07
CA MET A 1 -25.79 -19.74 1.37
C MET A 1 -24.58 -18.84 1.59
N SER A 2 -23.66 -19.23 2.48
CA SER A 2 -22.53 -18.41 2.91
C SER A 2 -21.29 -18.64 2.04
N ALA A 3 -20.65 -17.53 1.68
CA ALA A 3 -19.26 -17.34 1.25
C ALA A 3 -18.78 -18.05 -0.03
N THR A 4 -19.09 -17.47 -1.19
CA THR A 4 -18.16 -17.50 -2.33
C THR A 4 -17.07 -16.46 -2.07
N GLY A 5 -15.80 -16.91 -2.04
CA GLY A 5 -14.63 -16.13 -1.64
C GLY A 5 -14.61 -14.72 -2.23
N SER A 6 -14.42 -13.73 -1.35
CA SER A 6 -14.42 -12.31 -1.69
C SER A 6 -13.47 -12.02 -2.85
N VAL A 7 -14.00 -11.30 -3.84
CA VAL A 7 -13.31 -10.86 -5.05
C VAL A 7 -11.92 -10.33 -4.69
N VAL A 8 -10.88 -11.03 -5.14
CA VAL A 8 -9.52 -10.54 -5.02
C VAL A 8 -9.42 -9.29 -5.89
N ASN A 9 -8.94 -8.18 -5.33
CA ASN A 9 -8.77 -6.93 -6.06
C ASN A 9 -7.98 -7.15 -7.35
N HIS A 10 -8.25 -6.32 -8.37
CA HIS A 10 -7.44 -6.32 -9.57
C HIS A 10 -5.96 -6.09 -9.19
N PRO A 11 -4.98 -6.87 -9.69
CA PRO A 11 -3.61 -6.82 -9.19
C PRO A 11 -2.93 -5.46 -9.44
N ALA A 12 -3.32 -4.76 -10.51
CA ALA A 12 -2.85 -3.39 -10.74
C ALA A 12 -3.41 -2.38 -9.72
N TRP A 13 -4.62 -2.62 -9.21
CA TRP A 13 -5.17 -1.81 -8.10
C TRP A 13 -4.38 -2.07 -6.83
N SER A 14 -4.08 -3.34 -6.50
CA SER A 14 -3.27 -3.66 -5.31
C SER A 14 -1.89 -3.01 -5.36
N LEU A 15 -1.20 -3.05 -6.52
CA LEU A 15 0.09 -2.36 -6.67
C LEU A 15 -0.05 -0.83 -6.55
N GLY A 16 -1.06 -0.23 -7.20
CA GLY A 16 -1.29 1.21 -7.08
C GLY A 16 -1.71 1.65 -5.68
N HIS A 17 -2.42 0.80 -4.94
CA HIS A 17 -2.75 1.00 -3.54
C HIS A 17 -1.49 1.05 -2.68
N LEU A 18 -0.55 0.13 -2.88
CA LEU A 18 0.74 0.16 -2.18
C LEU A 18 1.56 1.42 -2.50
N VAL A 19 1.55 1.85 -3.78
CA VAL A 19 2.17 3.13 -4.19
C VAL A 19 1.56 4.30 -3.43
N LEU A 20 0.23 4.39 -3.38
CA LEU A 20 -0.49 5.43 -2.63
C LEU A 20 -0.20 5.37 -1.13
N SER A 21 -0.20 4.19 -0.54
CA SER A 21 0.09 4.01 0.89
C SER A 21 1.51 4.44 1.25
N CYS A 22 2.50 4.18 0.39
CA CYS A 22 3.87 4.65 0.60
C CYS A 22 3.98 6.18 0.50
N ASP A 23 3.31 6.82 -0.48
CA ASP A 23 3.26 8.28 -0.58
C ASP A 23 2.58 8.91 0.65
N GLN A 24 1.46 8.32 1.11
CA GLN A 24 0.78 8.77 2.34
C GLN A 24 1.64 8.56 3.59
N LEU A 25 2.41 7.47 3.66
CA LEU A 25 3.38 7.25 4.74
C LEU A 25 4.49 8.30 4.71
N ALA A 26 5.05 8.62 3.53
CA ALA A 26 6.03 9.68 3.38
C ALA A 26 5.47 11.05 3.83
N GLN A 27 4.21 11.34 3.49
CA GLN A 27 3.50 12.52 3.98
C GLN A 27 3.33 12.52 5.50
N PHE A 28 2.95 11.38 6.08
CA PHE A 28 2.79 11.21 7.51
C PHE A 28 4.07 11.48 8.30
N VAL A 29 5.24 11.31 7.67
CA VAL A 29 6.55 11.61 8.26
C VAL A 29 7.16 12.93 7.78
N GLY A 30 6.34 13.79 7.15
CA GLY A 30 6.66 15.19 6.90
C GLY A 30 7.09 15.53 5.47
N GLN A 31 7.04 14.60 4.52
CA GLN A 31 7.25 14.91 3.10
C GLN A 31 5.97 15.45 2.43
N GLY A 32 6.10 16.04 1.23
CA GLY A 32 4.94 16.47 0.42
C GLY A 32 4.18 15.30 -0.21
N ALA A 33 3.11 15.54 -0.96
CA ALA A 33 2.58 14.51 -1.86
C ALA A 33 3.42 14.45 -3.15
N ASP A 34 3.59 13.26 -3.73
CA ASP A 34 4.42 13.05 -4.94
C ASP A 34 3.70 12.24 -6.03
N LEU A 35 2.39 11.99 -5.86
CA LEU A 35 1.60 11.25 -6.84
C LEU A 35 0.75 12.18 -7.73
N PRO A 36 0.46 11.77 -8.98
CA PRO A 36 -0.42 12.52 -9.87
C PRO A 36 -1.83 12.71 -9.30
N ASP A 37 -2.49 13.79 -9.71
CA ASP A 37 -3.88 14.06 -9.39
C ASP A 37 -4.79 12.86 -9.74
N GLY A 38 -5.74 12.56 -8.85
CA GLY A 38 -6.67 11.44 -9.01
C GLY A 38 -6.14 10.09 -8.51
N SER A 39 -4.85 9.95 -8.17
CA SER A 39 -4.28 8.71 -7.63
C SER A 39 -5.02 8.24 -6.37
N THR A 40 -5.34 9.17 -5.46
CA THR A 40 -6.11 8.86 -4.25
C THR A 40 -7.50 8.30 -4.56
N GLU A 41 -8.23 8.88 -5.51
CA GLU A 41 -9.58 8.40 -5.85
C GLU A 41 -9.55 7.00 -6.50
N LEU A 42 -8.52 6.74 -7.28
CA LEU A 42 -8.35 5.46 -7.97
C LEU A 42 -7.90 4.33 -7.03
N PHE A 43 -7.08 4.64 -6.03
CA PHE A 43 -6.38 3.63 -5.23
C PHE A 43 -6.69 3.65 -3.72
N LYS A 44 -7.46 4.60 -3.18
CA LYS A 44 -7.79 4.62 -1.74
C LYS A 44 -8.59 3.38 -1.32
N ALA A 45 -8.42 2.96 -0.07
CA ALA A 45 -9.26 1.93 0.52
C ALA A 45 -10.75 2.30 0.37
N GLY A 46 -11.56 1.33 -0.05
CA GLY A 46 -12.98 1.54 -0.33
C GLY A 46 -13.30 2.16 -1.70
N SER A 47 -12.31 2.48 -2.53
CA SER A 47 -12.54 2.74 -3.96
C SER A 47 -13.00 1.46 -4.66
N THR A 48 -13.69 1.62 -5.80
CA THR A 48 -14.10 0.50 -6.66
C THR A 48 -12.98 0.23 -7.68
N PRO A 49 -12.29 -0.92 -7.62
CA PRO A 49 -11.28 -1.24 -8.64
C PRO A 49 -11.91 -1.31 -10.03
N ALA A 50 -11.30 -0.63 -10.99
CA ALA A 50 -11.61 -0.81 -12.40
C ALA A 50 -11.39 -2.27 -12.82
N THR A 51 -12.21 -2.73 -13.76
CA THR A 51 -12.18 -4.14 -14.21
C THR A 51 -11.25 -4.35 -15.39
N ARG A 52 -10.93 -3.30 -16.14
CA ARG A 52 -10.05 -3.38 -17.32
C ARG A 52 -8.63 -3.01 -16.96
N ALA A 53 -7.68 -3.84 -17.37
CA ALA A 53 -6.26 -3.55 -17.22
C ALA A 53 -5.82 -2.23 -17.90
N ALA A 54 -6.50 -1.82 -18.97
CA ALA A 54 -6.22 -0.57 -19.69
C ALA A 54 -6.57 0.71 -18.89
N ASP A 55 -7.32 0.57 -17.80
CA ASP A 55 -7.69 1.70 -16.94
C ASP A 55 -6.62 1.96 -15.88
N TYR A 56 -5.54 1.16 -15.87
CA TYR A 56 -4.38 1.29 -14.99
C TYR A 56 -3.11 1.58 -15.77
N SER A 57 -2.11 2.16 -15.10
CA SER A 57 -0.73 2.17 -15.60
C SER A 57 -0.20 0.75 -15.81
N SER A 58 0.82 0.60 -16.66
CA SER A 58 1.43 -0.71 -16.91
C SER A 58 2.03 -1.29 -15.62
N LYS A 59 2.20 -2.62 -15.60
CA LYS A 59 2.85 -3.32 -14.49
C LYS A 59 4.24 -2.75 -14.22
N GLU A 60 5.03 -2.50 -15.26
CA GLU A 60 6.38 -1.97 -15.16
C GLU A 60 6.37 -0.57 -14.55
N ALA A 61 5.42 0.29 -14.94
CA ALA A 61 5.27 1.63 -14.39
C ALA A 61 4.85 1.59 -12.91
N LEU A 62 3.92 0.71 -12.53
CA LEU A 62 3.48 0.56 -11.14
C LEU A 62 4.60 0.04 -10.23
N LEU A 63 5.39 -0.94 -10.71
CA LEU A 63 6.54 -1.45 -9.95
C LEU A 63 7.66 -0.42 -9.82
N ALA A 64 7.91 0.36 -10.87
CA ALA A 64 8.86 1.47 -10.82
C ALA A 64 8.39 2.53 -9.81
N ALA A 65 7.12 2.91 -9.85
CA ALA A 65 6.54 3.85 -8.89
C ALA A 65 6.62 3.34 -7.44
N LEU A 66 6.33 2.05 -7.21
CA LEU A 66 6.44 1.45 -5.88
C LEU A 66 7.88 1.45 -5.38
N THR A 67 8.84 1.13 -6.26
CA THR A 67 10.27 1.21 -5.94
C THR A 67 10.69 2.62 -5.55
N THR A 68 10.25 3.62 -6.30
CA THR A 68 10.51 5.04 -5.98
C THR A 68 9.90 5.43 -4.64
N GLN A 69 8.64 5.09 -4.37
CA GLN A 69 7.99 5.45 -3.11
C GLN A 69 8.60 4.70 -1.91
N HIS A 70 9.06 3.45 -2.07
CA HIS A 70 9.84 2.77 -1.04
C HIS A 70 11.15 3.50 -0.72
N ALA A 71 11.91 3.90 -1.74
CA ALA A 71 13.16 4.66 -1.52
C ALA A 71 12.89 5.99 -0.79
N ARG A 72 11.78 6.64 -1.14
CA ARG A 72 11.32 7.89 -0.54
C ARG A 72 10.91 7.73 0.93
N VAL A 73 10.18 6.68 1.27
CA VAL A 73 9.87 6.32 2.66
C VAL A 73 11.16 6.03 3.44
N VAL A 74 12.10 5.28 2.87
CA VAL A 74 13.40 5.01 3.52
C VAL A 74 14.15 6.31 3.80
N GLU A 75 14.28 7.19 2.81
CA GLU A 75 14.91 8.51 2.98
C GLU A 75 14.24 9.28 4.13
N ALA A 76 12.90 9.40 4.10
CA ALA A 76 12.16 10.13 5.12
C ALA A 76 12.36 9.55 6.53
N LEU A 77 12.25 8.23 6.68
CA LEU A 77 12.38 7.56 7.97
C LEU A 77 13.80 7.57 8.52
N THR A 78 14.82 7.61 7.66
CA THR A 78 16.22 7.74 8.09
C THR A 78 16.60 9.17 8.48
N ALA A 79 15.82 10.17 8.07
CA ALA A 79 16.06 11.57 8.35
C ALA A 79 15.38 12.09 9.63
N VAL A 80 14.36 11.39 10.14
CA VAL A 80 13.65 11.78 11.38
C VAL A 80 14.41 11.34 12.63
N ASP A 81 14.19 12.04 13.75
CA ASP A 81 14.73 11.63 15.04
C ASP A 81 14.07 10.34 15.54
N GLN A 82 14.84 9.50 16.23
CA GLN A 82 14.34 8.21 16.72
C GLN A 82 13.16 8.38 17.71
N SER A 83 13.10 9.48 18.45
CA SER A 83 11.98 9.74 19.37
C SER A 83 10.64 9.91 18.64
N THR A 84 10.64 10.28 17.36
CA THR A 84 9.41 10.41 16.54
C THR A 84 8.62 9.11 16.50
N PHE A 85 9.29 7.95 16.49
CA PHE A 85 8.59 6.67 16.47
C PHE A 85 7.81 6.39 17.77
N SER A 86 8.23 6.96 18.90
CA SER A 86 7.56 6.81 20.19
C SER A 86 6.52 7.90 20.47
N GLU A 87 6.39 8.90 19.62
CA GLU A 87 5.34 9.91 19.75
C GLU A 87 3.95 9.25 19.65
N PRO A 88 2.95 9.71 20.43
CA PRO A 88 1.57 9.29 20.25
C PRO A 88 1.12 9.53 18.81
N HIS A 89 0.30 8.63 18.27
CA HIS A 89 -0.28 8.85 16.96
C HIS A 89 -1.05 10.20 16.94
N PRO A 90 -0.87 11.07 15.93
CA PRO A 90 -1.42 12.43 15.97
C PRO A 90 -2.96 12.46 15.92
N ASP A 91 -3.58 11.52 15.21
CA ASP A 91 -5.03 11.31 15.24
C ASP A 91 -5.43 10.42 16.43
N GLU A 92 -6.27 10.96 17.33
CA GLU A 92 -6.71 10.29 18.55
C GLU A 92 -7.62 9.10 18.28
N ASP A 93 -8.45 9.15 17.24
CA ASP A 93 -9.38 8.07 16.89
C ASP A 93 -8.63 6.82 16.38
N THR A 94 -7.45 7.05 15.80
CA THR A 94 -6.55 6.00 15.31
C THR A 94 -5.72 5.38 16.43
N ARG A 95 -5.55 6.05 17.60
CA ARG A 95 -4.73 5.54 18.73
C ARG A 95 -5.18 4.20 19.29
N LYS A 96 -6.46 3.86 19.13
CA LYS A 96 -7.02 2.55 19.53
C LYS A 96 -6.49 1.38 18.69
N TYR A 97 -5.94 1.66 17.51
CA TYR A 97 -5.30 0.68 16.62
C TYR A 97 -3.78 0.81 16.65
N PHE A 98 -3.27 2.05 16.62
CA PHE A 98 -1.85 2.38 16.59
C PHE A 98 -1.54 3.41 17.67
N SER A 99 -1.00 2.99 18.81
CA SER A 99 -0.78 3.89 19.95
C SER A 99 0.25 4.97 19.63
N THR A 100 1.30 4.61 18.91
CA THR A 100 2.39 5.50 18.50
C THR A 100 2.45 5.68 16.99
N ARG A 101 3.22 6.67 16.53
CA ARG A 101 3.55 6.81 15.10
C ARG A 101 4.27 5.57 14.59
N GLY A 102 5.19 5.03 15.39
CA GLY A 102 5.95 3.82 15.08
C GLY A 102 5.06 2.62 14.80
N ASP A 103 3.99 2.42 15.59
CA ASP A 103 3.04 1.32 15.40
C ASP A 103 2.36 1.36 14.03
N MET A 104 1.95 2.55 13.56
CA MET A 104 1.36 2.71 12.23
C MET A 104 2.42 2.54 11.13
N ILE A 105 3.61 3.12 11.31
CA ILE A 105 4.70 3.03 10.33
C ILE A 105 5.08 1.56 10.08
N ILE A 106 5.32 0.78 11.14
CA ILE A 106 5.69 -0.63 10.99
C ILE A 106 4.54 -1.46 10.40
N PHE A 107 3.29 -1.14 10.77
CA PHE A 107 2.12 -1.80 10.19
C PHE A 107 2.05 -1.58 8.68
N LEU A 108 2.20 -0.33 8.21
CA LEU A 108 2.14 0.01 6.79
C LEU A 108 3.29 -0.64 6.00
N MET A 109 4.51 -0.60 6.53
CA MET A 109 5.68 -1.15 5.84
C MET A 109 5.72 -2.69 5.79
N VAL A 110 5.01 -3.37 6.69
CA VAL A 110 5.14 -4.82 6.86
C VAL A 110 3.79 -5.51 6.69
N ALA A 111 2.88 -5.37 7.65
CA ALA A 111 1.66 -6.17 7.67
C ALA A 111 0.70 -5.80 6.54
N HIS A 112 0.53 -4.50 6.27
CA HIS A 112 -0.31 -3.99 5.18
C HIS A 112 0.25 -4.37 3.80
N GLU A 113 1.54 -4.12 3.57
CA GLU A 113 2.27 -4.56 2.37
C GLU A 113 2.07 -6.07 2.13
N MET A 114 2.33 -6.89 3.16
CA MET A 114 2.20 -8.34 3.08
C MET A 114 0.77 -8.81 2.76
N ASP A 115 -0.26 -8.16 3.29
CA ASP A 115 -1.65 -8.50 2.99
C ASP A 115 -1.96 -8.32 1.49
N HIS A 116 -1.56 -7.20 0.92
CA HIS A 116 -1.76 -6.94 -0.51
C HIS A 116 -0.90 -7.82 -1.42
N LEU A 117 0.32 -8.17 -1.01
CA LEU A 117 1.10 -9.20 -1.70
C LEU A 117 0.39 -10.57 -1.65
N GLY A 118 -0.21 -10.91 -0.51
CA GLY A 118 -1.05 -12.10 -0.35
C GLY A 118 -2.25 -12.11 -1.29
N GLN A 119 -2.93 -10.97 -1.44
CA GLN A 119 -4.00 -10.79 -2.43
C GLN A 119 -3.50 -11.04 -3.86
N ILE A 120 -2.36 -10.47 -4.25
CA ILE A 120 -1.79 -10.69 -5.58
C ILE A 120 -1.46 -12.18 -5.80
N VAL A 121 -0.91 -12.87 -4.80
CA VAL A 121 -0.66 -14.32 -4.88
C VAL A 121 -1.96 -15.12 -5.05
N ALA A 122 -3.01 -14.78 -4.30
CA ALA A 122 -4.32 -15.40 -4.43
C ALA A 122 -4.92 -15.16 -5.84
N TRP A 123 -4.80 -13.93 -6.35
CA TRP A 123 -5.23 -13.57 -7.70
C TRP A 123 -4.51 -14.40 -8.76
N ARG A 124 -3.18 -14.53 -8.67
CA ARG A 124 -2.39 -15.34 -9.62
C ARG A 124 -2.84 -16.80 -9.68
N ARG A 125 -3.15 -17.40 -8.52
CA ARG A 125 -3.68 -18.76 -8.45
C ARG A 125 -5.04 -18.87 -9.12
N ALA A 126 -5.95 -17.93 -8.85
CA ALA A 126 -7.27 -17.88 -9.47
C ALA A 126 -7.18 -17.67 -11.00
N ALA A 127 -6.18 -16.94 -11.47
CA ALA A 127 -5.91 -16.71 -12.90
C ALA A 127 -5.16 -17.86 -13.60
N GLY A 128 -4.84 -18.96 -12.90
CA GLY A 128 -4.13 -20.11 -13.48
C GLY A 128 -2.63 -19.88 -13.73
N LEU A 129 -2.03 -18.84 -13.13
CA LEU A 129 -0.63 -18.45 -13.35
C LEU A 129 0.36 -19.14 -12.38
N GLY A 130 -0.11 -20.05 -11.54
CA GLY A 130 0.71 -20.80 -10.58
C GLY A 130 1.37 -19.93 -9.49
N SER A 131 2.32 -20.52 -8.75
CA SER A 131 3.12 -19.80 -7.76
C SER A 131 3.98 -18.72 -8.41
N ALA A 132 4.19 -17.59 -7.72
CA ALA A 132 5.13 -16.56 -8.15
C ALA A 132 6.59 -16.89 -7.81
N THR A 133 6.81 -17.77 -6.84
CA THR A 133 8.14 -18.31 -6.51
C THR A 133 8.30 -19.69 -7.14
N SER A 134 9.44 -19.90 -7.80
CA SER A 134 9.89 -21.24 -8.15
C SER A 134 10.18 -21.98 -6.84
N ALA A 135 9.56 -23.15 -6.65
CA ALA A 135 10.06 -24.13 -5.70
C ALA A 135 11.29 -24.81 -6.31
#